data_AF-A0A927V148-F1
#
_entry.id   AF-A0A927V148-F1
#
_cell.length_a   1.000
_cell.length_b   1.000
_cell.length_c   1.000
_cell.angle_alpha   90.00
_cell.angle_beta   90.00
_cell.angle_gamma   90.00
#
_symmetry.space_group_name_H-M   'P 1'
#
loop_
_entity.id
_entity.type
_entity.pdbx_description
1 polymer ?
#
loop_
_entity_poly.entity_id
_entity_poly.type
_entity_poly.pdbx_seq_one_letter_code
_entity_poly.pdbx_strand_id
1 'polypeptide(L)'
;MNNKKVCVSLRELFDNGIQYLEYGGRIICTDDGGLYHYDLYKDDDIEYGLLLCDGESVEFGEWQDNGKFIIGTSEYGKQIYLSKAEYDIAVFE
;
A
#
# COMPACT_ATOMS: atom_id res chain seq x y z
N MET A 1 -23.04 1.78 -3.27
CA MET A 1 -22.18 1.00 -2.37
C MET A 1 -21.26 2.00 -1.70
N ASN A 2 -21.21 2.02 -0.37
CA ASN A 2 -20.28 2.90 0.36
C ASN A 2 -18.92 2.20 0.35
N ASN A 3 -17.99 2.67 -0.48
CA ASN A 3 -16.63 2.18 -0.42
C ASN A 3 -16.01 2.69 0.90
N LYS A 4 -15.56 1.75 1.74
CA LYS A 4 -14.96 2.06 3.05
C LYS A 4 -13.55 2.58 2.80
N LYS A 5 -13.26 3.80 3.26
CA LYS A 5 -11.89 4.29 3.34
C LYS A 5 -11.22 3.66 4.55
N VAL A 6 -10.05 3.07 4.35
CA VAL A 6 -9.30 2.38 5.40
C VAL A 6 -7.85 2.84 5.32
N CYS A 7 -7.23 3.09 6.48
CA CYS A 7 -5.82 3.43 6.53
C CYS A 7 -4.98 2.19 6.25
N VAL A 8 -3.96 2.35 5.40
CA VAL A 8 -2.98 1.30 5.08
C VAL A 8 -1.68 1.60 5.81
N SER A 9 -1.15 0.64 6.56
CA SER A 9 0.19 0.73 7.14
C SER A 9 1.21 0.01 6.27
N LEU A 10 2.01 0.79 5.54
CA LEU A 10 3.17 0.33 4.79
C LEU A 10 4.31 -0.07 5.72
N ARG A 11 4.39 0.55 6.90
CA ARG A 11 5.32 0.13 7.95
C ARG A 11 5.11 -1.33 8.36
N GLU A 12 3.87 -1.75 8.59
CA GLU A 12 3.57 -3.12 9.03
C GLU A 12 3.98 -4.17 7.99
N LEU A 13 3.80 -3.86 6.70
CA LEU A 13 4.34 -4.70 5.62
C LEU A 13 5.87 -4.78 5.67
N PHE A 14 6.54 -3.63 5.81
CA PHE A 14 7.99 -3.56 5.85
C PHE A 14 8.58 -4.30 7.07
N ASP A 15 7.99 -4.11 8.25
CA ASP A 15 8.39 -4.79 9.51
C ASP A 15 8.17 -6.32 9.43
N ASN A 16 7.26 -6.78 8.58
CA ASN A 16 7.07 -8.20 8.23
C ASN A 16 7.98 -8.69 7.08
N GLY A 17 8.94 -7.88 6.63
CA GLY A 17 9.90 -8.22 5.58
C GLY A 17 9.35 -8.11 4.16
N ILE A 18 8.19 -7.49 3.98
CA ILE A 18 7.56 -7.26 2.67
C ILE A 18 7.97 -5.88 2.16
N GLN A 19 9.07 -5.82 1.42
CA GLN A 19 9.51 -4.59 0.76
C GLN A 19 8.93 -4.44 -0.66
N TYR A 20 8.59 -5.56 -1.32
CA TYR A 20 8.03 -5.59 -2.66
C TYR A 20 6.67 -6.27 -2.60
N LEU A 21 5.65 -5.62 -3.15
CA LEU A 21 4.30 -6.20 -3.21
C LEU A 21 4.21 -7.24 -4.33
N GLU A 22 3.39 -8.26 -4.13
CA GLU A 22 3.18 -9.37 -5.06
C GLU A 22 2.69 -8.88 -6.44
N TYR A 23 1.85 -7.85 -6.45
CA TYR A 23 1.22 -7.29 -7.67
C TYR A 23 1.90 -6.00 -8.16
N GLY A 24 3.11 -5.73 -7.69
CA GLY A 24 3.92 -4.59 -8.12
C GLY A 24 3.90 -3.44 -7.13
N GLY A 25 5.00 -2.69 -7.12
CA GLY A 25 5.25 -1.66 -6.14
C GLY A 25 6.31 -2.05 -5.10
N ARG A 26 7.07 -1.05 -4.66
CA ARG A 26 8.16 -1.19 -3.71
C ARG A 26 7.99 -0.18 -2.58
N ILE A 27 8.05 -0.66 -1.36
CA ILE A 27 8.08 0.16 -0.16
C ILE A 27 9.52 0.65 0.05
N ILE A 28 9.66 1.95 0.26
CA ILE A 28 10.93 2.60 0.56
C ILE A 28 10.83 3.22 1.94
N CYS A 29 11.76 2.81 2.81
CA CYS A 29 11.96 3.44 4.11
C CYS A 29 12.98 4.57 3.97
N THR A 30 12.59 5.79 4.36
CA THR A 30 13.49 6.95 4.44
C THR A 30 13.59 7.45 5.88
N ASP A 31 14.77 7.92 6.26
CA ASP A 31 15.06 8.47 7.58
C ASP A 31 15.23 10.00 7.48
N ASP A 32 14.31 10.74 8.09
CA ASP A 32 14.40 12.19 8.26
C ASP A 32 14.66 12.55 9.73
N GLY A 33 15.93 12.46 10.12
CA GLY A 33 16.37 12.88 11.45
C GLY A 33 15.82 12.03 12.60
N GLY A 34 15.63 10.73 12.38
CA GLY A 34 15.07 9.77 13.34
C GLY A 34 13.56 9.54 13.19
N LEU A 35 12.92 10.22 12.24
CA LEU A 35 11.55 9.92 11.82
C LEU A 35 11.61 9.06 10.56
N TYR A 36 11.07 7.84 10.66
CA TYR A 36 10.99 6.93 9.52
C TYR A 36 9.70 7.13 8.73
N HIS A 37 9.84 7.33 7.42
CA HIS A 37 8.74 7.37 6.48
C HIS A 37 8.77 6.13 5.59
N TYR A 38 7.59 5.56 5.32
CA TYR A 38 7.43 4.40 4.46
C TYR A 38 6.52 4.78 3.31
N ASP A 39 7.06 4.83 2.10
CA ASP A 39 6.30 5.23 0.92
C ASP A 39 6.32 4.11 -0.11
N LEU A 40 5.18 3.88 -0.76
CA LEU A 40 5.04 2.89 -1.82
C LEU A 40 5.23 3.58 -3.17
N TYR A 41 6.22 3.13 -3.91
CA TYR A 41 6.50 3.57 -5.26
C TYR A 41 6.16 2.49 -6.27
N LYS A 42 5.91 2.89 -7.51
CA LYS A 42 5.77 1.98 -8.65
C LYS A 42 7.13 1.38 -8.98
N ASP A 43 7.35 0.16 -8.48
CA ASP A 43 8.58 -0.61 -8.64
C ASP A 43 9.82 0.22 -8.28
N ASP A 44 10.73 0.48 -9.23
CA ASP A 44 11.95 1.27 -9.01
C ASP A 44 11.85 2.73 -9.51
N ASP A 45 10.66 3.22 -9.89
CA ASP A 45 10.43 4.62 -10.27
C ASP A 45 10.21 5.51 -9.04
N ILE A 46 11.31 5.90 -8.41
CA ILE A 46 11.29 6.69 -7.16
C ILE A 46 10.98 8.17 -7.43
N GLU A 47 11.22 8.68 -8.65
CA GLU A 47 11.09 10.12 -8.94
C GLU A 47 9.63 10.53 -9.22
N TYR A 48 8.87 9.70 -9.94
CA TYR A 48 7.49 10.01 -10.33
C TYR A 48 6.48 8.89 -9.97
N GLY A 49 6.96 7.80 -9.40
CA GLY A 49 6.15 6.61 -9.14
C GLY A 49 5.48 6.56 -7.79
N LEU A 50 5.42 7.64 -6.99
CA LEU A 50 4.74 7.59 -5.69
C LEU A 50 3.26 7.18 -5.87
N LEU A 51 2.88 6.09 -5.19
CA LEU A 51 1.54 5.51 -5.22
C LEU A 51 0.77 5.79 -3.93
N LEU A 52 1.44 5.67 -2.79
CA LEU A 52 0.81 5.74 -1.46
C LEU A 52 1.84 6.14 -0.40
N CYS A 53 1.46 7.03 0.52
CA CYS A 53 2.22 7.29 1.75
C CYS A 53 1.71 6.44 2.93
N ASP A 54 2.59 6.11 3.88
CA ASP A 54 2.18 5.36 5.10
C ASP A 54 1.04 6.08 5.85
N GLY A 55 0.02 5.31 6.23
CA GLY A 55 -1.14 5.81 6.96
C GLY A 55 -2.19 6.51 6.09
N GLU A 56 -1.94 6.68 4.79
CA GLU A 56 -2.92 7.27 3.86
C GLU A 56 -4.19 6.41 3.77
N SER A 57 -5.34 7.08 3.63
CA SER A 57 -6.62 6.40 3.49
C SER A 57 -6.80 5.89 2.06
N VAL A 58 -7.07 4.60 1.94
CA VAL A 58 -7.30 3.93 0.66
C VAL A 58 -8.76 3.50 0.56
N GLU A 59 -9.35 3.76 -0.60
CA GLU A 59 -10.66 3.27 -0.95
C GLU A 59 -10.52 1.94 -1.70
N PHE A 60 -10.90 0.84 -1.04
CA PHE A 60 -10.83 -0.49 -1.65
C PHE A 60 -12.12 -0.84 -2.39
N GLY A 61 -11.95 -1.43 -3.58
CA GLY A 61 -13.03 -1.99 -4.39
C GLY A 61 -13.36 -3.44 -3.99
N GLU A 62 -13.78 -4.23 -4.97
CA GLU A 62 -14.04 -5.65 -4.79
C GLU A 62 -12.78 -6.49 -4.98
N TRP A 63 -12.71 -7.62 -4.29
CA TRP A 63 -11.70 -8.64 -4.50
C TRP A 63 -11.76 -9.20 -5.93
N GLN A 64 -10.60 -9.32 -6.56
CA GLN A 64 -10.42 -9.77 -7.94
C GLN A 64 -9.77 -11.17 -7.97
N ASP A 65 -9.83 -11.81 -9.15
CA ASP A 65 -9.26 -13.14 -9.41
C ASP A 65 -9.59 -14.17 -8.32
N ASN A 66 -10.88 -14.35 -8.04
CA ASN A 66 -11.38 -15.26 -7.00
C ASN A 66 -10.82 -14.99 -5.59
N GLY A 67 -10.53 -13.73 -5.24
CA GLY A 67 -10.09 -13.37 -3.90
C GLY A 67 -8.58 -13.27 -3.73
N LYS A 68 -7.79 -13.28 -4.82
CA LYS A 68 -6.33 -13.22 -4.72
C LYS A 68 -5.81 -11.83 -4.39
N PHE A 69 -6.38 -10.79 -4.99
CA PHE A 69 -5.95 -9.42 -4.77
C PHE A 69 -7.13 -8.46 -4.70
N ILE A 70 -6.89 -7.30 -4.11
CA ILE A 70 -7.84 -6.20 -4.01
C ILE A 70 -7.21 -4.93 -4.57
N ILE A 71 -8.02 -4.13 -5.27
CA ILE A 71 -7.60 -2.86 -5.84
C ILE A 71 -7.98 -1.75 -4.87
N GLY A 72 -6.98 -0.99 -4.44
CA GLY A 72 -7.14 0.22 -3.63
C GLY A 72 -6.91 1.47 -4.48
N THR A 73 -7.67 2.53 -4.20
CA THR A 73 -7.42 3.86 -4.77
C THR A 73 -6.98 4.81 -3.66
N SER A 74 -5.79 5.38 -3.78
CA SER A 74 -5.23 6.36 -2.85
C SER A 74 -5.96 7.70 -2.93
N GLU A 75 -5.72 8.62 -1.99
CA GLU A 75 -6.34 9.94 -1.97
C GLU A 75 -5.96 10.77 -3.21
N TYR A 76 -4.79 10.48 -3.78
CA TYR A 76 -4.29 11.09 -5.03
C TYR A 76 -4.80 10.38 -6.30
N GLY A 77 -5.71 9.41 -6.17
CA GLY A 77 -6.28 8.68 -7.30
C GLY A 77 -5.35 7.65 -7.92
N LYS A 78 -4.28 7.25 -7.23
CA LYS A 78 -3.38 6.19 -7.69
C LYS A 78 -3.93 4.83 -7.31
N GLN A 79 -3.72 3.84 -8.19
CA GLN A 79 -4.13 2.47 -7.91
C GLN A 79 -2.98 1.70 -7.26
N ILE A 80 -3.33 0.97 -6.21
CA ILE A 80 -2.47 -0.02 -5.58
C ILE A 80 -3.17 -1.38 -5.59
N TYR A 81 -2.37 -2.44 -5.53
CA TYR A 81 -2.84 -3.81 -5.58
C TYR A 81 -2.23 -4.55 -4.41
N LEU A 82 -3.07 -5.08 -3.53
CA LEU A 82 -2.62 -5.88 -2.39
C LEU A 82 -3.12 -7.30 -2.57
N SER A 83 -2.22 -8.26 -2.37
CA SER A 83 -2.61 -9.65 -2.17
C SER A 83 -3.45 -9.78 -0.90
N LYS A 84 -4.14 -10.90 -0.74
CA LYS A 84 -4.87 -11.17 0.50
C LYS A 84 -3.98 -11.10 1.75
N ALA A 85 -2.79 -11.68 1.68
CA ALA A 85 -1.86 -11.68 2.81
C ALA A 85 -1.35 -10.26 3.13
N GLU A 86 -1.04 -9.46 2.10
CA GLU A 86 -0.60 -8.07 2.29
C GLU A 86 -1.71 -7.20 2.88
N TYR A 87 -2.94 -7.33 2.38
CA TYR A 87 -4.10 -6.62 2.93
C TYR A 87 -4.33 -6.96 4.40
N ASP A 88 -4.31 -8.26 4.75
CA ASP A 88 -4.54 -8.75 6.12
C ASP A 88 -3.44 -8.27 7.10
N ILE A 89 -2.26 -7.87 6.61
CA ILE A 89 -1.17 -7.26 7.40
C ILE A 89 -1.33 -5.74 7.50
N ALA A 90 -1.60 -5.08 6.37
CA ALA A 90 -1.50 -3.64 6.26
C ALA A 90 -2.77 -2.89 6.70
N VAL A 91 -3.92 -3.57 6.77
CA VAL A 91 -5.22 -2.94 6.99
C VAL A 91 -5.83 -3.39 8.32
N PHE A 92 -6.17 -2.41 9.16
CA PHE A 92 -6.81 -2.62 10.45
C PHE A 92 -8.26 -2.11 10.40
N GLU A 93 -9.23 -3.00 10.65
CA GLU A 93 -10.66 -2.71 10.51
C GLU A 93 -11.38 -2.24 11.78
#